data_AF-A0A9X6Z4Y0-F1
#
_entry.id   AF-A0A9X6Z4Y0-F1
#
_cell.length_a   1.000
_cell.length_b   1.000
_cell.length_c   1.000
_cell.angle_alpha   90.00
_cell.angle_beta   90.00
_cell.angle_gamma   90.00
#
_symmetry.space_group_name_H-M   'P 1'
#
loop_
_entity.id
_entity.type
_entity.pdbx_description
1 polymer ?
#
loop_
_entity_poly.entity_id
_entity_poly.type
_entity_poly.pdbx_seq_one_letter_code
_entity_poly.pdbx_strand_id
1 'polypeptide(L)'
;MKIGDKVWILEPLTWENWNLPMKKRFVEGYIISENELYWIIGRTLSEDAEILKWCRKDRPNFYTTDKEVVEECWLYANRESIGHKVKLCKNPEILRKIAELVEYYD
;
A
#
# COMPACT_ATOMS: atom_id res chain seq x y z
N MET A 1 11.64 -1.86 14.34
CA MET A 1 10.25 -1.78 14.80
C MET A 1 10.08 -2.65 16.03
N LYS A 2 9.04 -2.37 16.83
CA LYS A 2 8.70 -3.09 18.05
C LYS A 2 7.18 -3.13 18.22
N ILE A 3 6.72 -4.07 19.05
CA ILE A 3 5.34 -4.06 19.54
C ILE A 3 5.04 -2.69 20.17
N GLY A 4 3.87 -2.14 19.84
CA GLY A 4 3.46 -0.78 20.22
C GLY A 4 3.62 0.26 19.11
N ASP A 5 4.45 0.01 18.09
CA ASP A 5 4.66 0.98 17.01
C ASP A 5 3.37 1.16 16.18
N LYS A 6 3.04 2.42 15.92
CA LYS A 6 1.93 2.81 15.05
C LYS A 6 2.32 2.63 13.59
N VAL A 7 1.42 2.07 12.80
CA VAL A 7 1.58 1.83 11.37
C VAL A 7 0.33 2.20 10.59
N TRP A 8 0.46 2.34 9.28
CA TRP A 8 -0.66 2.53 8.36
C TRP A 8 -0.73 1.35 7.41
N ILE A 9 -1.93 0.79 7.24
CA ILE A 9 -2.20 -0.31 6.32
C ILE A 9 -3.08 0.22 5.20
N LEU A 10 -2.69 -0.04 3.96
CA LEU A 10 -3.59 0.15 2.83
C LEU A 10 -4.63 -0.98 2.82
N GLU A 11 -5.90 -0.61 2.93
CA GLU A 11 -6.99 -1.57 2.82
C GLU A 11 -7.13 -2.12 1.39
N PRO A 12 -7.46 -3.41 1.24
CA PRO A 12 -7.85 -3.97 -0.05
C PRO A 12 -8.96 -3.16 -0.69
N LEU A 13 -8.96 -3.08 -2.03
CA LEU A 13 -10.04 -2.44 -2.76
C LEU A 13 -11.30 -3.30 -2.64
N THR A 14 -12.40 -2.69 -2.20
CA THR A 14 -13.72 -3.33 -2.08
C THR A 14 -14.80 -2.45 -2.73
N TRP A 15 -15.99 -3.01 -2.94
CA TRP A 15 -17.16 -2.25 -3.42
C TRP A 15 -17.62 -1.13 -2.48
N GLU A 16 -17.17 -1.14 -1.23
CA GLU A 16 -17.52 -0.12 -0.24
C GLU A 16 -16.50 1.04 -0.22
N ASN A 17 -15.24 0.78 -0.60
CA ASN A 17 -14.16 1.76 -0.50
C ASN A 17 -13.55 2.19 -1.85
N TRP A 18 -14.01 1.65 -2.99
CA TRP A 18 -13.46 1.95 -4.31
C TRP A 18 -13.56 3.42 -4.73
N ASN A 19 -14.57 4.13 -4.24
CA ASN A 19 -14.80 5.54 -4.53
C ASN A 19 -14.06 6.47 -3.56
N LEU A 20 -13.41 5.93 -2.53
CA LEU A 20 -12.69 6.74 -1.56
C LEU A 20 -11.36 7.21 -2.17
N PRO A 21 -10.96 8.47 -1.90
CA PRO A 21 -9.61 8.92 -2.17
C PRO A 21 -8.58 7.95 -1.56
N MET A 22 -7.51 7.65 -2.29
CA MET A 22 -6.48 6.67 -1.89
C MET A 22 -6.00 6.87 -0.45
N LYS A 23 -5.73 8.12 -0.05
CA LYS A 23 -5.29 8.44 1.33
C LYS A 23 -6.31 8.03 2.40
N LYS A 24 -7.61 8.05 2.10
CA LYS A 24 -8.67 7.63 3.03
C LYS A 24 -8.81 6.11 3.15
N ARG A 25 -8.14 5.34 2.28
CA ARG A 25 -8.09 3.87 2.34
C ARG A 25 -6.94 3.35 3.21
N PHE A 26 -6.08 4.24 3.72
CA PHE A 26 -5.10 3.88 4.73
C PHE A 26 -5.76 3.91 6.10
N VAL A 27 -5.67 2.79 6.80
CA VAL A 27 -6.16 2.62 8.15
C VAL A 27 -4.98 2.61 9.11
N GLU A 28 -5.12 3.34 10.20
CA GLU A 28 -4.17 3.31 11.30
C GLU A 28 -4.29 1.98 12.05
N GLY A 29 -3.15 1.37 12.37
CA GLY A 29 -3.05 0.18 13.20
C GLY A 29 -1.78 0.21 14.03
N TYR A 30 -1.59 -0.84 14.82
CA TYR A 30 -0.48 -0.98 15.76
C TYR A 30 0.11 -2.38 15.68
N ILE A 31 1.44 -2.49 15.82
CA ILE A 31 2.07 -3.80 16.01
C ILE A 31 1.67 -4.32 17.38
N ILE A 32 0.81 -5.35 17.43
CA ILE A 32 0.31 -5.91 18.69
C ILE A 32 1.06 -7.18 19.10
N SER A 33 1.65 -7.88 18.14
CA SER A 33 2.39 -9.12 18.39
C SER A 33 3.33 -9.43 17.22
N GLU A 34 4.22 -10.37 17.41
CA GLU A 34 5.14 -10.86 16.40
C GLU A 34 5.44 -12.35 16.60
N ASN A 35 5.78 -13.03 15.50
CA ASN A 35 6.45 -14.33 15.52
C ASN A 35 7.75 -14.23 14.73
N GLU A 36 8.44 -15.35 14.46
CA GLU A 36 9.72 -15.34 13.74
C GLU A 36 9.64 -14.67 12.35
N LEU A 37 8.49 -14.78 11.67
CA LEU A 37 8.34 -14.38 10.27
C LEU A 37 7.39 -13.19 10.05
N TYR A 38 6.50 -12.90 10.99
CA TYR A 38 5.41 -11.95 10.81
C TYR A 38 5.29 -10.95 11.96
N TRP A 39 4.92 -9.73 11.59
CA TRP A 39 4.28 -8.75 12.45
C TRP A 39 2.76 -8.93 12.37
N ILE A 40 2.10 -8.93 13.53
CA ILE A 40 0.64 -8.95 13.63
C ILE A 40 0.18 -7.53 13.96
N ILE A 41 -0.63 -6.95 13.07
CA ILE A 41 -1.13 -5.59 13.19
C ILE A 41 -2.58 -5.62 13.66
N GLY A 42 -2.86 -4.97 14.77
CA GLY A 42 -4.19 -4.81 15.33
C GLY A 42 -4.71 -3.38 15.21
N ARG A 43 -6.02 -3.21 15.39
CA ARG A 43 -6.66 -1.89 15.38
C ARG A 43 -6.33 -1.05 16.62
N THR A 44 -6.06 -1.70 17.75
CA THR A 44 -5.72 -1.06 19.03
C THR A 44 -4.58 -1.82 19.73
N LEU A 45 -4.00 -1.22 20.77
CA LEU A 45 -2.97 -1.84 21.61
C LEU A 45 -3.62 -2.72 22.70
N SER A 46 -4.30 -3.78 22.29
CA SER A 46 -4.90 -4.78 23.19
C SER A 46 -4.57 -6.18 22.68
N GLU A 47 -4.44 -7.15 23.59
CA GLU A 47 -4.30 -8.57 23.22
C GLU A 47 -5.57 -9.10 22.51
N ASP A 48 -6.74 -8.53 22.83
CA ASP A 48 -8.03 -8.85 22.21
C ASP A 48 -8.35 -7.96 20.98
N ALA A 49 -7.38 -7.19 20.48
CA ALA A 49 -7.62 -6.27 19.37
C ALA A 49 -8.01 -7.03 18.09
N GLU A 50 -8.93 -6.43 17.32
CA GLU A 50 -9.23 -6.87 15.96
C GLU A 50 -7.94 -6.87 15.13
N ILE A 51 -7.59 -8.04 14.58
CA ILE A 51 -6.43 -8.18 13.71
C ILE A 51 -6.77 -7.60 12.34
N LEU A 52 -6.04 -6.57 11.96
CA LEU A 52 -6.17 -5.93 10.65
C LEU A 52 -5.35 -6.68 9.60
N LYS A 53 -4.12 -7.08 9.93
CA LYS A 53 -3.19 -7.67 8.94
C LYS A 53 -2.04 -8.44 9.58
N TRP A 54 -1.59 -9.46 8.86
CA TRP A 54 -0.33 -10.16 9.12
C TRP A 54 0.67 -9.73 8.06
N CYS A 55 1.80 -9.18 8.48
CA CYS A 55 2.81 -8.61 7.57
C CYS A 55 4.14 -9.33 7.76
N ARG A 56 4.70 -9.86 6.68
CA ARG A 56 6.03 -10.49 6.75
C ARG A 56 7.09 -9.48 7.17
N LYS A 57 8.03 -9.89 8.02
CA LYS A 57 9.11 -9.02 8.51
C LYS A 57 10.11 -8.61 7.43
N ASP A 58 10.38 -9.49 6.47
CA ASP A 58 11.31 -9.25 5.36
C ASP A 58 10.72 -8.36 4.26
N ARG A 59 9.38 -8.31 4.17
CA ARG A 59 8.64 -7.49 3.21
C ARG A 59 7.38 -6.92 3.87
N PRO A 60 7.54 -5.95 4.80
CA PRO A 60 6.41 -5.36 5.49
C PRO A 60 5.51 -4.64 4.49
N ASN A 61 4.21 -4.96 4.52
CA ASN A 61 3.20 -4.32 3.68
C ASN A 61 2.30 -3.41 4.53
N PHE A 62 2.97 -2.50 5.24
CA PHE A 62 2.43 -1.38 6.01
C PHE A 62 3.46 -0.24 5.96
N TYR A 63 3.05 0.95 6.38
CA TYR A 63 3.85 2.17 6.37
C TYR A 63 4.01 2.69 7.79
N THR A 64 5.07 3.43 8.07
CA THR A 64 5.44 3.90 9.42
C THR A 64 5.50 5.41 9.51
N THR A 65 5.30 6.12 8.39
CA THR A 65 5.24 7.58 8.36
C THR A 65 4.16 8.09 7.40
N ASP A 66 3.65 9.29 7.67
CA ASP A 66 2.75 9.98 6.74
C ASP A 66 3.40 10.25 5.38
N LYS A 67 4.73 10.43 5.34
CA LYS A 67 5.48 10.64 4.10
C LYS A 67 5.39 9.42 3.18
N GLU A 68 5.63 8.23 3.72
CA GLU A 68 5.53 6.97 2.97
C GLU A 68 4.10 6.76 2.44
N VAL A 69 3.08 7.09 3.23
CA VAL A 69 1.67 7.03 2.81
C VAL A 69 1.40 7.98 1.64
N VAL A 70 1.92 9.21 1.69
CA VAL A 70 1.76 10.20 0.62
C VAL A 70 2.49 9.77 -0.66
N GLU A 71 3.70 9.22 -0.53
CA GLU A 71 4.47 8.69 -1.65
C GLU A 71 3.74 7.53 -2.32
N GLU A 72 3.17 6.60 -1.54
CA GLU A 72 2.38 5.49 -2.09
C GLU A 72 1.10 5.99 -2.79
N CYS A 73 0.42 6.99 -2.23
CA CYS A 73 -0.73 7.62 -2.89
C CYS A 73 -0.34 8.22 -4.25
N TRP A 74 0.83 8.85 -4.33
CA TRP A 74 1.34 9.44 -5.57
C TRP A 74 1.73 8.37 -6.60
N LEU A 75 2.42 7.30 -6.16
CA LEU A 75 2.74 6.15 -7.00
C LEU A 75 1.49 5.49 -7.57
N TYR A 76 0.46 5.31 -6.75
CA TYR A 76 -0.82 4.74 -7.18
C TYR A 76 -1.50 5.62 -8.23
N ALA A 77 -1.61 6.93 -7.98
CA ALA A 77 -2.18 7.89 -8.93
C ALA A 77 -1.41 7.90 -10.26
N ASN A 78 -0.08 7.75 -10.22
CA ASN A 78 0.74 7.63 -11.43
C ASN A 78 0.55 6.30 -12.15
N ARG A 79 0.45 5.17 -11.44
CA ARG A 79 0.16 3.87 -12.05
C ARG A 79 -1.20 3.87 -12.74
N GLU A 80 -2.23 4.43 -12.12
CA GLU A 80 -3.54 4.61 -12.75
C GLU A 80 -3.50 5.61 -13.92
N SER A 81 -2.73 6.70 -13.79
CA SER A 81 -2.52 7.66 -14.88
C SER A 81 -1.78 7.02 -16.06
N ILE A 82 -0.77 6.20 -15.81
CA ILE A 82 -0.03 5.44 -16.83
C ILE A 82 -0.97 4.41 -17.46
N GLY A 83 -1.74 3.65 -16.68
CA GLY A 83 -2.72 2.70 -17.21
C GLY A 83 -3.78 3.36 -18.11
N HIS A 84 -4.27 4.54 -17.74
CA HIS A 84 -5.18 5.32 -18.57
C HIS A 84 -4.49 5.92 -19.80
N LYS A 85 -3.27 6.46 -19.65
CA LYS A 85 -2.50 7.02 -20.77
C LYS A 85 -2.12 5.93 -21.77
N VAL A 86 -1.75 4.73 -21.33
CA VAL A 86 -1.48 3.57 -22.18
C VAL A 86 -2.74 3.13 -22.93
N LYS A 87 -3.90 3.05 -22.26
CA LYS A 87 -5.18 2.70 -22.92
C LYS A 87 -5.64 3.73 -23.95
N LEU A 88 -5.31 5.01 -23.76
CA LEU A 88 -5.67 6.09 -24.68
C LEU A 88 -4.59 6.38 -25.73
N CYS A 89 -3.35 5.92 -25.52
CA CYS A 89 -2.25 6.15 -26.44
C CYS A 89 -2.34 5.17 -27.61
N LYS A 90 -2.73 5.69 -28.77
CA LYS A 90 -2.70 4.95 -30.05
C LYS A 90 -1.35 5.04 -30.76
N ASN A 91 -0.35 5.71 -30.15
CA ASN A 91 0.97 5.89 -30.75
C ASN A 91 1.93 4.77 -30.28
N PRO A 92 2.38 3.87 -31.19
CA PRO A 92 3.19 2.71 -30.82
C PRO A 92 4.55 3.04 -30.19
N GLU A 93 5.19 4.15 -30.58
CA GLU A 93 6.53 4.51 -30.06
C GLU A 93 6.46 4.99 -28.60
N ILE A 94 5.39 5.67 -28.23
CA ILE A 94 5.15 6.13 -26.87
C ILE A 94 4.84 4.93 -25.97
N LEU A 95 4.05 3.97 -26.46
CA LEU A 95 3.80 2.71 -25.77
C LEU A 95 5.09 1.92 -25.53
N ARG A 96 6.00 1.88 -26.50
CA ARG A 96 7.30 1.21 -26.38
C ARG A 96 8.17 1.82 -25.29
N LYS A 97 8.27 3.16 -25.23
CA LYS A 97 9.03 3.86 -24.17
C LYS A 97 8.44 3.67 -22.77
N ILE A 98 7.11 3.58 -22.67
CA ILE A 98 6.45 3.28 -21.39
C ILE A 98 6.76 1.83 -20.96
N ALA A 99 6.75 0.87 -21.88
CA ALA A 99 7.12 -0.51 -21.58
C ALA A 99 8.59 -0.65 -21.15
N GLU A 100 9.51 0.02 -21.84
CA GLU A 100 10.93 0.11 -21.47
C GLU A 100 11.14 0.69 -20.06
N LEU A 101 10.29 1.64 -19.64
CA LEU A 101 10.31 2.20 -18.29
C LEU A 101 9.74 1.23 -17.24
N VAL A 102 8.79 0.37 -17.60
CA VAL A 102 8.20 -0.61 -16.66
C VAL A 102 9.17 -1.77 -16.42
N GLU A 103 9.84 -2.29 -17.46
CA GLU A 103 10.86 -3.35 -17.32
C GLU A 103 12.09 -2.91 -16.51
N TYR A 104 12.37 -1.61 -16.39
CA TYR A 104 13.52 -1.12 -15.61
C TYR A 104 13.32 -1.19 -14.09
N TYR A 105 12.08 -1.36 -13.62
CA TYR A 105 11.73 -1.36 -12.19
C TYR A 105 11.19 -2.70 -11.67
N ASP A 106 11.25 -3.77 -12.49
CA ASP A 106 11.05 -5.18 -12.09
C ASP A 106 12.41 -5.92 -12.00
#